data_AF-A0A165T6T5-F1
#
_entry.id   AF-A0A165T6T5-F1
#
_cell.length_a   1.000
_cell.length_b   1.000
_cell.length_c   1.000
_cell.angle_alpha   90.00
_cell.angle_beta   90.00
_cell.angle_gamma   90.00
#
_symmetry.space_group_name_H-M   'P 1'
#
loop_
_entity.id
_entity.type
_entity.pdbx_description
1 polymer ?
#
loop_
_entity_poly.entity_id
_entity_poly.type
_entity_poly.pdbx_seq_one_letter_code
_entity_poly.pdbx_strand_id
1 'polypeptide(L)'
;MTTPIEKKLTIQIRVEPGCLGPDGKEHIETFCAAAAKIFAAVEPELVSWVLIPRYDKQLPEQEFFIEGRKLTEEQASLFLRRFGRELGEVQDRLDSVLAQLVERYFKTL
;
A
#
# COMPACT_ATOMS: atom_id res chain seq x y z
N MET A 1 17.28 14.59 23.99
CA MET A 1 16.38 13.44 24.21
C MET A 1 16.00 12.93 22.83
N THR A 2 16.59 11.82 22.39
CA THR A 2 16.20 11.18 21.13
C THR A 2 15.00 10.29 21.44
N THR A 3 13.81 10.72 21.01
CA THR A 3 12.63 9.86 20.98
C THR A 3 12.99 8.57 20.24
N PRO A 4 12.65 7.37 20.77
CA PRO A 4 12.81 6.15 19.99
C PRO A 4 12.09 6.34 18.65
N ILE A 5 12.76 6.05 17.53
CA ILE A 5 12.08 6.04 16.24
C ILE A 5 11.01 4.94 16.35
N GLU A 6 9.75 5.34 16.47
CA GLU A 6 8.65 4.39 16.50
C GLU A 6 8.63 3.63 15.17
N LYS A 7 8.54 2.31 15.27
CA LYS A 7 8.56 1.41 14.11
C LYS A 7 7.28 1.66 13.31
N LYS A 8 7.39 1.89 12.01
CA LYS A 8 6.23 2.04 11.12
C LYS A 8 5.62 0.69 10.79
N LEU A 9 4.30 0.66 10.62
CA LEU A 9 3.61 -0.46 10.01
C LEU A 9 3.94 -0.46 8.52
N THR A 10 4.47 -1.57 8.01
CA THR A 10 4.58 -1.77 6.57
C THR A 10 3.28 -2.36 6.05
N ILE A 11 2.64 -1.69 5.09
CA ILE A 11 1.49 -2.23 4.37
C ILE A 11 1.95 -2.52 2.94
N GLN A 12 2.00 -3.80 2.60
CA GLN A 12 2.30 -4.25 1.25
C GLN A 12 1.01 -4.52 0.50
N ILE A 13 0.88 -3.92 -0.68
CA ILE A 13 -0.27 -4.03 -1.56
C ILE A 13 0.18 -4.67 -2.86
N ARG A 14 -0.57 -5.67 -3.30
CA ARG A 14 -0.38 -6.33 -4.59
C ARG A 14 -1.46 -5.86 -5.57
N VAL A 15 -1.05 -5.12 -6.59
CA VAL A 15 -1.96 -4.57 -7.61
C VAL A 15 -2.07 -5.53 -8.78
N GLU A 16 -3.28 -5.95 -9.13
CA GLU A 16 -3.48 -6.79 -10.31
C GLU A 16 -3.24 -6.01 -11.61
N PRO A 17 -2.53 -6.59 -12.60
CA PRO A 17 -2.40 -5.97 -13.92
C PRO A 17 -3.75 -5.66 -14.57
N GLY A 18 -4.78 -6.46 -14.31
CA GLY A 18 -6.13 -6.26 -14.87
C GLY A 18 -6.78 -4.93 -14.45
N CYS A 19 -6.35 -4.31 -13.36
CA CYS A 19 -6.81 -2.98 -12.95
C CYS A 19 -6.39 -1.87 -13.94
N LEU A 20 -5.40 -2.15 -14.79
CA LEU A 20 -4.89 -1.26 -15.82
C LEU A 20 -5.41 -1.62 -17.23
N GLY A 21 -6.48 -2.42 -17.32
CA GLY A 21 -7.07 -2.79 -18.62
C GLY A 21 -6.31 -3.91 -19.36
N PRO A 22 -6.61 -4.11 -20.66
CA PRO A 22 -6.13 -5.25 -21.44
C PRO A 22 -4.60 -5.39 -21.50
N ASP A 23 -3.90 -4.28 -21.66
CA ASP A 23 -2.43 -4.23 -21.76
C ASP A 23 -1.76 -4.04 -20.40
N GLY A 24 -2.52 -4.17 -19.30
CA GLY A 24 -2.05 -3.85 -17.96
C GLY A 24 -0.79 -4.60 -17.52
N LYS A 25 -0.48 -5.77 -18.09
CA LYS A 25 0.78 -6.50 -17.85
C LYS A 25 2.02 -5.73 -18.32
N GLU A 26 1.90 -4.92 -19.36
CA GLU A 26 2.98 -4.07 -19.87
C GLU A 26 3.23 -2.85 -18.98
N HIS A 27 2.20 -2.43 -18.23
CA HIS A 27 2.18 -1.21 -17.46
C HIS A 27 2.41 -1.40 -15.96
N ILE A 28 2.08 -2.57 -15.41
CA ILE A 28 1.94 -2.77 -13.97
C ILE A 28 3.22 -2.47 -13.17
N GLU A 29 4.39 -2.84 -13.68
CA GLU A 29 5.68 -2.55 -13.03
C GLU A 29 5.91 -1.04 -12.91
N THR A 30 5.76 -0.32 -14.02
CA THR A 30 5.91 1.13 -14.09
C THR A 30 4.88 1.83 -13.23
N PHE A 31 3.63 1.36 -13.26
CA PHE A 31 2.55 1.87 -12.42
C PHE A 31 2.88 1.72 -10.93
N CYS A 32 3.26 0.53 -10.46
CA CYS A 32 3.62 0.30 -9.06
C CYS A 32 4.79 1.19 -8.62
N ALA A 33 5.83 1.33 -9.45
CA ALA A 33 6.97 2.20 -9.15
C ALA A 33 6.59 3.69 -9.07
N ALA A 34 5.69 4.16 -9.94
CA ALA A 34 5.18 5.53 -9.89
C ALA A 34 4.25 5.75 -8.69
N ALA A 35 3.33 4.82 -8.44
CA ALA A 35 2.38 4.88 -7.35
C ALA A 35 3.09 4.89 -5.99
N ALA A 36 4.10 4.04 -5.79
CA ALA A 36 4.87 3.99 -4.55
C ALA A 36 5.43 5.36 -4.11
N LYS A 37 5.84 6.21 -5.06
CA LYS A 37 6.32 7.57 -4.77
C LYS A 37 5.23 8.48 -4.24
N ILE A 38 4.00 8.33 -4.73
CA ILE A 38 2.84 9.10 -4.26
C ILE A 38 2.38 8.57 -2.90
N PHE A 39 2.34 7.25 -2.73
CA PHE A 39 1.98 6.61 -1.47
C PHE A 39 2.94 6.93 -0.33
N ALA A 40 4.22 7.17 -0.61
CA ALA A 40 5.18 7.60 0.41
C ALA A 40 4.77 8.88 1.17
N ALA A 41 3.85 9.70 0.61
CA ALA A 41 3.30 10.89 1.26
C ALA A 41 1.99 10.62 2.05
N VAL A 42 1.44 9.40 2.01
CA VAL A 42 0.20 9.02 2.72
C VAL A 42 0.57 8.45 4.08
N GLU A 43 0.13 9.09 5.17
CA GLU A 43 0.44 8.69 6.55
C GLU A 43 1.96 8.41 6.78
N PRO A 44 2.87 9.30 6.33
CA PRO A 44 4.31 9.00 6.25
C PRO A 44 4.93 8.72 7.61
N GLU A 45 4.36 9.22 8.69
CA GLU A 45 4.84 9.00 10.06
C GLU A 45 4.48 7.61 10.61
N LEU A 46 3.42 6.99 10.09
CA LEU A 46 2.83 5.78 10.66
C LEU A 46 3.00 4.54 9.77
N VAL A 47 2.97 4.74 8.45
CA VAL A 47 2.94 3.66 7.47
C VAL A 47 4.13 3.74 6.51
N SER A 48 4.73 2.58 6.22
CA SER A 48 5.63 2.37 5.09
C SER A 48 4.91 1.59 4.02
N TRP A 49 4.67 2.19 2.86
CA TRP A 49 3.93 1.54 1.77
C TRP A 49 4.87 0.75 0.87
N VAL A 50 4.44 -0.46 0.48
CA VAL A 50 5.11 -1.28 -0.53
C VAL A 50 4.08 -1.67 -1.58
N LEU A 51 4.22 -1.18 -2.81
CA LEU A 51 3.34 -1.51 -3.92
C LEU A 51 4.07 -2.42 -4.89
N ILE A 52 3.51 -3.59 -5.15
CA ILE A 52 4.07 -4.57 -6.07
C ILE A 52 2.98 -5.13 -7.01
N PRO A 53 3.35 -5.65 -8.19
CA PRO A 53 2.41 -6.35 -9.06
C PRO A 53 1.89 -7.65 -8.43
N ARG A 54 0.63 -7.99 -8.71
CA ARG A 54 0.03 -9.29 -8.38
C ARG A 54 -0.09 -10.15 -9.64
N TYR A 55 0.94 -10.94 -9.92
CA TYR A 55 0.87 -11.96 -10.97
C TYR A 55 0.31 -13.30 -10.46
N ASP A 56 0.58 -13.62 -9.20
CA ASP A 56 0.07 -14.81 -8.54
C ASP A 56 -1.16 -14.45 -7.69
N LYS A 57 -2.33 -14.96 -8.11
CA LYS A 57 -3.61 -14.74 -7.42
C LYS A 57 -3.76 -15.56 -6.14
N GLN A 58 -2.87 -16.53 -5.89
CA GLN A 58 -2.84 -17.27 -4.62
C GLN A 58 -2.28 -16.42 -3.48
N LEU A 59 -1.49 -15.39 -3.78
CA LEU A 59 -1.00 -14.45 -2.79
C LEU A 59 -2.11 -13.46 -2.40
N PRO A 60 -2.19 -13.08 -1.10
CA PRO A 60 -3.16 -12.08 -0.64
C PRO A 60 -2.85 -10.70 -1.24
N GLU A 61 -3.91 -9.93 -1.46
CA GLU A 61 -3.82 -8.56 -1.99
C GLU A 61 -3.08 -7.63 -1.03
N GLN A 62 -3.17 -7.88 0.26
CA GLN A 62 -2.52 -7.08 1.28
C GLN A 62 -1.81 -7.94 2.32
N GLU A 63 -0.62 -7.49 2.74
CA GLU A 63 0.11 -8.06 3.88
C GLU A 63 0.69 -6.96 4.76
N PHE A 64 0.90 -7.30 6.02
CA PHE A 64 1.33 -6.36 7.06
C PHE A 64 2.64 -6.80 7.67
N PHE A 65 3.54 -5.86 7.95
CA PHE A 65 4.81 -6.16 8.58
C PHE A 65 5.26 -5.08 9.56
N ILE A 66 6.03 -5.47 10.57
CA ILE A 66 6.86 -4.56 11.36
C ILE A 66 8.28 -5.12 11.31
N GLU A 67 9.23 -4.32 10.84
CA GLU A 67 10.64 -4.73 10.67
C GLU A 67 10.80 -6.07 9.95
N GLY A 68 10.02 -6.28 8.88
CA GLY A 68 10.04 -7.52 8.08
C GLY A 68 9.35 -8.72 8.73
N ARG A 69 8.84 -8.63 9.96
CA ARG A 69 8.02 -9.67 10.57
C ARG A 69 6.58 -9.52 10.14
N LYS A 70 6.02 -10.56 9.53
CA LYS A 70 4.62 -10.59 9.10
C LYS A 70 3.68 -10.53 10.30
N LEU A 71 2.64 -9.73 10.17
CA LEU A 71 1.56 -9.59 11.14
C LEU A 71 0.25 -10.16 10.59
N THR A 72 -0.65 -10.54 11.49
CA THR A 72 -2.07 -10.70 11.15
C THR A 72 -2.74 -9.35 10.98
N GLU A 73 -3.92 -9.33 10.37
CA GLU A 73 -4.72 -8.11 10.24
C GLU A 73 -5.11 -7.52 11.60
N GLU A 74 -5.45 -8.37 12.58
CA GLU A 74 -5.77 -7.94 13.94
C GLU A 74 -4.56 -7.27 14.62
N GLN A 75 -3.36 -7.81 14.41
CA GLN A 75 -2.13 -7.23 14.93
C GLN A 75 -1.82 -5.87 14.29
N ALA A 76 -2.03 -5.74 12.97
CA ALA A 76 -1.89 -4.47 12.26
C ALA A 76 -2.90 -3.42 12.76
N SER A 77 -4.16 -3.84 12.96
CA SER A 77 -5.22 -3.00 13.52
C SER A 77 -4.88 -2.52 14.93
N LEU A 78 -4.44 -3.43 15.82
CA LEU A 78 -3.99 -3.06 17.17
C LEU A 78 -2.81 -2.09 17.16
N PHE A 79 -1.88 -2.25 16.22
CA PHE A 79 -0.77 -1.32 16.05
C PHE A 79 -1.28 0.09 15.72
N LEU A 80 -2.16 0.23 14.72
CA LEU A 80 -2.70 1.54 14.30
C LEU A 80 -3.54 2.21 15.39
N ARG A 81 -4.30 1.43 16.16
CA ARG A 81 -5.10 1.92 17.29
C ARG A 81 -4.29 2.63 18.37
N ARG A 82 -3.03 2.23 18.58
CA ARG A 82 -2.11 2.93 19.50
C ARG A 82 -1.88 4.39 19.11
N PHE A 83 -2.09 4.72 17.83
CA PHE A 83 -1.94 6.05 17.26
C PHE A 83 -3.29 6.73 16.95
N GLY A 84 -4.41 6.16 17.43
CA GLY A 84 -5.75 6.70 17.17
C GLY A 84 -6.13 6.64 15.69
N ARG A 85 -5.76 5.54 15.01
CA ARG A 85 -6.16 5.23 13.63
C ARG A 85 -6.84 3.87 13.59
N GLU A 86 -7.87 3.74 12.77
CA GLU A 86 -8.48 2.46 12.44
C GLU A 86 -7.93 1.94 11.12
N LEU A 87 -7.70 0.63 11.04
CA LEU A 87 -7.14 0.00 9.84
C LEU A 87 -8.03 0.21 8.61
N GLY A 88 -9.35 0.11 8.79
CA GLY A 88 -10.32 0.34 7.71
C GLY A 88 -10.21 1.74 7.10
N GLU A 89 -10.07 2.79 7.93
CA GLU A 89 -9.93 4.16 7.42
C GLU A 89 -8.64 4.35 6.60
N VAL A 90 -7.55 3.70 7.02
CA VAL A 90 -6.28 3.72 6.29
C VAL A 90 -6.42 2.99 4.95
N GLN A 91 -7.16 1.86 4.92
CA GLN A 91 -7.43 1.09 3.71
C GLN A 91 -8.37 1.84 2.74
N ASP A 92 -9.44 2.46 3.24
CA ASP A 92 -10.34 3.27 2.42
C ASP A 92 -9.61 4.44 1.74
N ARG A 93 -8.68 5.08 2.47
CA ARG A 93 -7.82 6.13 1.91
C ARG A 93 -6.89 5.58 0.84
N LEU A 94 -6.32 4.40 1.06
CA LEU A 94 -5.51 3.68 0.08
C LEU A 94 -6.31 3.44 -1.21
N ASP A 95 -7.50 2.85 -1.09
CA ASP A 95 -8.32 2.49 -2.25
C ASP A 95 -8.70 3.73 -3.07
N SER A 96 -9.05 4.82 -2.39
CA SER A 96 -9.32 6.11 -3.03
C SER A 96 -8.11 6.67 -3.79
N VAL A 97 -6.90 6.59 -3.20
CA VAL A 97 -5.66 7.04 -3.85
C VAL A 97 -5.32 6.14 -5.04
N LEU A 98 -5.46 4.82 -4.89
CA LEU A 98 -5.16 3.86 -5.94
C LEU A 98 -6.07 4.06 -7.16
N ALA A 99 -7.37 4.23 -6.95
CA ALA A 99 -8.33 4.52 -8.02
C ALA A 99 -7.98 5.79 -8.80
N GLN A 100 -7.64 6.88 -8.07
CA GLN A 100 -7.20 8.13 -8.70
C GLN A 100 -5.91 7.97 -9.51
N LEU A 101 -4.98 7.14 -9.04
CA LEU A 101 -3.72 6.90 -9.75
C LEU A 101 -3.93 6.07 -11.02
N VAL A 102 -4.80 5.06 -10.98
CA VAL A 102 -5.18 4.29 -12.18
C VAL A 102 -5.77 5.21 -13.25
N GLU A 103 -6.72 6.07 -12.87
CA GLU A 103 -7.31 7.04 -13.81
C GLU A 103 -6.28 8.02 -14.38
N ARG A 104 -5.32 8.48 -13.57
CA ARG A 104 -4.29 9.43 -14.00
C ARG A 104 -3.26 8.80 -14.91
N TYR A 105 -2.86 7.56 -14.64
CA TYR A 105 -1.82 6.86 -15.39
C TYR A 105 -2.11 6.87 -16.89
N PHE A 106 -3.35 6.57 -17.29
CA PHE A 106 -3.77 6.58 -18.70
C PHE A 106 -4.06 7.96 -19.29
N LYS A 107 -4.25 8.99 -18.48
CA LYS A 107 -4.36 10.38 -18.96
C LYS A 107 -3.00 11.00 -19.27
N THR A 108 -1.92 10.39 -18.79
CA THR A 108 -0.55 10.87 -18.94
C THR A 108 0.31 10.04 -19.90
N LEU A 109 -0.25 8.96 -20.44
CA LEU A 109 0.29 8.22 -21.59
C LEU A 109 -0.10 8.92 -22.89
#